data_AF-A0A5Q6S4B0-F1
#
_entry.id   AF-A0A5Q6S4B0-F1
#
_cell.length_a   1.000
_cell.length_b   1.000
_cell.length_c   1.000
_cell.angle_alpha   90.00
_cell.angle_beta   90.00
_cell.angle_gamma   90.00
#
_symmetry.space_group_name_H-M   'P 1'
#
loop_
_entity.id
_entity.type
_entity.pdbx_description
1 polymer ?
#
loop_
_entity_poly.entity_id
_entity_poly.type
_entity_poly.pdbx_seq_one_letter_code
_entity_poly.pdbx_strand_id
1 'polypeptide(L)'
;MVAKLVTWSITVSAVAALSLVGGAGKGPADDPAETLERMLVAIGSGEYAVACEMTVIDGTPVEDADATGCAERLRIFAEGMSPSDLGRLREVEVEPVSASGSTIAITGSRVAGAPAAYAQSVFDLVRLNGKWYVVGT
;
A
#
# COMPACT_ATOMS: atom_id res chain seq x y z
N MET A 1 58.50 35.99 -14.67
CA MET A 1 57.58 34.89 -15.02
C MET A 1 57.06 34.32 -13.72
N VAL A 2 55.74 34.41 -13.48
CA VAL A 2 55.09 34.06 -12.21
C VAL A 2 54.54 32.64 -12.32
N ALA A 3 55.10 31.70 -11.57
CA ALA A 3 54.59 30.32 -11.51
C ALA A 3 53.33 30.31 -10.63
N LYS A 4 52.18 30.01 -11.25
CA LYS A 4 50.88 29.92 -10.58
C LYS A 4 50.69 28.53 -9.96
N LEU A 5 50.25 28.56 -8.70
CA LEU A 5 49.80 27.47 -7.85
C LEU A 5 48.86 26.49 -8.56
N VAL A 6 49.10 25.19 -8.37
CA VAL A 6 48.14 24.12 -8.64
C VAL A 6 48.00 23.32 -7.34
N THR A 7 46.98 23.67 -6.55
CA THR A 7 46.54 22.89 -5.39
C THR A 7 45.13 22.42 -5.71
N TRP A 8 44.97 21.15 -6.08
CA TRP A 8 43.65 20.53 -6.29
C TRP A 8 43.35 19.62 -5.12
N SER A 9 42.45 20.07 -4.26
CA SER A 9 41.80 19.28 -3.23
C SER A 9 40.76 18.37 -3.88
N ILE A 10 40.93 17.05 -3.79
CA ILE A 10 39.89 16.09 -4.18
C ILE A 10 39.20 15.64 -2.89
N THR A 11 38.04 16.22 -2.62
CA THR A 11 37.14 15.81 -1.55
C THR A 11 36.47 14.49 -1.95
N VAL A 12 36.82 13.41 -1.27
CA VAL A 12 36.12 12.12 -1.39
C VAL A 12 34.82 12.23 -0.59
N SER A 13 33.69 12.30 -1.28
CA SER A 13 32.37 12.14 -0.68
C SER A 13 31.64 11.07 -1.46
N ALA A 14 31.53 9.86 -0.91
CA ALA A 14 30.70 8.83 -1.49
C ALA A 14 30.26 7.77 -0.46
N VAL A 15 28.93 7.63 -0.40
CA VAL A 15 28.14 6.43 -0.11
C VAL A 15 27.93 6.02 1.35
N ALA A 16 26.74 6.34 1.89
CA ALA A 16 25.93 5.37 2.64
C ALA A 16 24.47 5.87 2.76
N ALA A 17 23.54 4.94 2.50
CA ALA A 17 22.09 5.02 2.76
C ALA A 17 21.26 5.99 1.90
N LEU A 18 21.11 5.65 0.62
CA LEU A 18 19.80 5.82 -0.03
C LEU A 18 18.84 4.83 0.67
N SER A 19 18.23 5.27 1.77
CA SER A 19 16.98 4.67 2.22
C SER A 19 16.03 4.74 1.03
N LEU A 20 15.71 3.58 0.48
CA LEU A 20 14.59 3.37 -0.43
C LEU A 20 13.33 3.82 0.32
N VAL A 21 13.06 5.13 0.33
CA VAL A 21 11.70 5.63 0.33
C VAL A 21 11.16 5.14 -1.00
N GLY A 22 10.62 3.92 -0.99
CA GLY A 22 9.82 3.40 -2.08
C GLY A 22 8.85 4.50 -2.46
N GLY A 23 8.94 4.97 -3.70
CA GLY A 23 8.05 6.00 -4.20
C GLY A 23 6.64 5.59 -3.85
N ALA A 24 5.95 6.45 -3.10
CA ALA A 24 4.58 6.27 -2.66
C ALA A 24 3.68 6.13 -3.90
N GLY A 25 3.62 4.92 -4.44
CA GLY A 25 2.73 4.58 -5.53
C GLY A 25 1.32 4.58 -4.98
N LYS A 26 0.43 5.36 -5.60
CA LYS A 26 -1.01 5.18 -5.42
C LYS A 26 -1.44 3.99 -6.28
N GLY A 27 -2.31 3.15 -5.72
CA GLY A 27 -2.83 1.98 -6.42
C GLY A 27 -2.00 0.69 -6.21
N PRO A 28 -2.33 -0.35 -6.99
CA PRO A 28 -1.88 -1.72 -6.76
C PRO A 28 -0.36 -1.88 -6.98
N ALA A 29 0.26 -2.73 -6.16
CA ALA A 29 1.70 -2.94 -6.15
C ALA A 29 2.09 -4.30 -6.78
N ASP A 30 3.40 -4.49 -7.03
CA ASP A 30 3.93 -5.76 -7.50
C ASP A 30 4.03 -6.80 -6.37
N ASP A 31 3.97 -6.34 -5.12
CA ASP A 31 3.94 -7.14 -3.90
C ASP A 31 2.54 -7.14 -3.26
N PRO A 32 2.04 -8.29 -2.77
CA PRO A 32 0.71 -8.38 -2.18
C PRO A 32 0.61 -7.73 -0.80
N ALA A 33 1.66 -7.78 0.03
CA ALA A 33 1.64 -7.11 1.34
C ALA A 33 1.60 -5.59 1.16
N GLU A 34 2.43 -5.07 0.24
CA GLU A 34 2.44 -3.64 -0.09
C GLU A 34 1.09 -3.16 -0.64
N THR A 35 0.41 -3.97 -1.48
CA THR A 35 -0.94 -3.64 -1.98
C THR A 35 -1.95 -3.54 -0.84
N LEU A 36 -1.98 -4.55 0.04
CA LEU A 36 -2.90 -4.57 1.17
C LEU A 36 -2.65 -3.39 2.12
N GLU A 37 -1.38 -3.11 2.43
CA GLU A 37 -0.99 -1.99 3.28
C GLU A 37 -1.49 -0.66 2.71
N ARG A 38 -1.19 -0.38 1.44
CA ARG A 38 -1.63 0.85 0.76
C ARG A 38 -3.15 0.99 0.77
N MET A 39 -3.90 -0.10 0.56
CA MET A 39 -5.36 -0.07 0.62
C MET A 39 -5.87 0.28 2.01
N LEU A 40 -5.35 -0.37 3.06
CA LEU A 40 -5.76 -0.11 4.44
C LEU A 40 -5.42 1.32 4.88
N VAL A 41 -4.24 1.81 4.51
CA VAL A 41 -3.81 3.19 4.77
C VAL A 41 -4.70 4.19 4.03
N ALA A 42 -5.06 3.91 2.77
CA ALA A 42 -5.98 4.74 2.00
C ALA A 42 -7.37 4.82 2.66
N ILE A 43 -7.91 3.69 3.16
CA ILE A 43 -9.17 3.67 3.92
C ILE A 43 -9.05 4.52 5.19
N GLY A 44 -8.01 4.33 5.99
CA GLY A 44 -7.77 5.11 7.21
C GLY A 44 -7.59 6.62 6.95
N SER A 45 -7.11 6.98 5.76
CA SER A 45 -6.88 8.36 5.33
C SER A 45 -8.09 9.00 4.64
N GLY A 46 -9.18 8.26 4.43
CA GLY A 46 -10.35 8.72 3.68
C GLY A 46 -10.13 8.81 2.17
N GLU A 47 -9.03 8.24 1.64
CA GLU A 47 -8.73 8.17 0.21
C GLU A 47 -9.44 6.97 -0.45
N TYR A 48 -10.76 6.89 -0.32
CA TYR A 48 -11.53 5.70 -0.72
C TYR A 48 -11.45 5.39 -2.22
N ALA A 49 -11.33 6.42 -3.08
CA ALA A 49 -11.11 6.21 -4.50
C ALA A 49 -9.79 5.47 -4.77
N VAL A 50 -8.72 5.82 -4.04
CA VAL A 50 -7.41 5.15 -4.14
C VAL A 50 -7.50 3.72 -3.61
N ALA A 51 -8.23 3.49 -2.51
CA ALA A 51 -8.49 2.15 -2.01
C ALA A 51 -9.22 1.26 -3.05
N CYS A 52 -10.16 1.84 -3.80
CA CYS A 52 -10.90 1.14 -4.85
C CYS A 52 -10.05 0.77 -6.06
N GLU A 53 -9.06 1.57 -6.44
CA GLU A 53 -8.11 1.22 -7.50
C GLU A 53 -7.32 -0.07 -7.19
N MET A 54 -7.24 -0.47 -5.93
CA MET A 54 -6.60 -1.70 -5.47
C MET A 54 -7.57 -2.87 -5.31
N THR A 55 -8.84 -2.69 -5.65
CA THR A 55 -9.90 -3.70 -5.48
C THR A 55 -10.22 -4.38 -6.80
N VAL A 56 -10.48 -5.68 -6.76
CA VAL A 56 -11.06 -6.46 -7.85
C VAL A 56 -12.46 -6.95 -7.44
N ILE A 57 -13.43 -6.90 -8.35
CA ILE A 57 -14.78 -7.46 -8.16
C ILE A 57 -15.08 -8.33 -9.37
N ASP A 58 -15.55 -9.56 -9.15
CA ASP A 58 -15.84 -10.54 -10.21
C ASP A 58 -14.67 -10.75 -11.20
N GLY A 59 -13.43 -10.70 -10.67
CA GLY A 59 -12.20 -10.87 -11.45
C GLY A 59 -11.78 -9.66 -12.29
N THR A 60 -12.50 -8.55 -12.22
CA THR A 60 -12.20 -7.31 -12.94
C THR A 60 -11.75 -6.21 -11.96
N PRO A 61 -10.62 -5.52 -12.19
CA PRO A 61 -10.25 -4.36 -11.39
C PRO A 61 -11.37 -3.32 -11.41
N VAL A 62 -11.62 -2.68 -10.28
CA VAL A 62 -12.65 -1.64 -10.20
C VAL A 62 -12.17 -0.41 -10.96
N GLU A 63 -12.91 -0.01 -12.00
CA GLU A 63 -12.61 1.16 -12.85
C GLU A 63 -13.81 2.12 -12.93
N ASP A 64 -13.53 3.40 -13.22
CA ASP A 64 -14.47 4.48 -13.57
C ASP A 64 -15.84 4.48 -12.85
N ALA A 65 -16.86 3.86 -13.45
CA ALA A 65 -18.23 3.87 -12.95
C ALA A 65 -18.39 3.03 -11.66
N ASP A 66 -17.68 1.90 -11.57
CA ASP A 66 -17.71 1.03 -10.39
C ASP A 66 -16.87 1.61 -9.25
N ALA A 67 -15.88 2.44 -9.57
CA ALA A 67 -15.05 3.12 -8.58
C ALA A 67 -15.87 4.07 -7.69
N THR A 68 -16.89 4.73 -8.24
CA THR A 68 -17.78 5.59 -7.44
C THR A 68 -18.60 4.75 -6.45
N GLY A 69 -19.17 3.64 -6.90
CA GLY A 69 -19.95 2.73 -6.04
C GLY A 69 -19.08 2.04 -4.99
N CYS A 70 -17.86 1.64 -5.35
CA CYS A 70 -16.88 1.10 -4.42
C CYS A 70 -16.47 2.14 -3.36
N ALA A 71 -16.13 3.37 -3.76
CA ALA A 71 -15.68 4.41 -2.85
C ALA A 71 -16.77 4.78 -1.85
N GLU A 72 -18.03 4.81 -2.32
CA GLU A 72 -19.19 5.04 -1.46
C GLU A 72 -19.39 3.92 -0.43
N ARG A 73 -19.24 2.65 -0.82
CA ARG A 73 -19.31 1.52 0.12
C ARG A 73 -18.20 1.59 1.16
N LEU A 74 -16.96 1.91 0.75
CA LEU A 74 -15.84 2.09 1.68
C LEU A 74 -16.06 3.27 2.62
N ARG A 75 -16.63 4.37 2.13
CA ARG A 75 -17.02 5.52 2.96
C ARG A 75 -18.04 5.11 4.02
N ILE A 76 -19.13 4.45 3.64
CA ILE A 76 -20.18 3.99 4.56
C ILE A 76 -19.60 3.01 5.58
N PHE A 77 -18.74 2.10 5.14
CA PHE A 77 -18.04 1.17 6.04
C PHE A 77 -17.18 1.94 7.06
N ALA A 78 -16.39 2.92 6.61
CA ALA A 78 -15.54 3.74 7.45
C ALA A 78 -16.33 4.63 8.44
N GLU A 79 -17.53 5.08 8.06
CA GLU A 79 -18.44 5.80 8.96
C GLU A 79 -18.94 4.95 10.13
N GLY A 80 -18.97 3.63 9.96
CA GLY A 80 -19.25 2.68 11.04
C GLY A 80 -18.07 2.43 11.99
N MET A 81 -16.86 2.91 11.65
CA MET A 81 -15.66 2.70 12.45
C MET A 81 -15.46 3.81 13.49
N SER A 82 -14.78 3.46 14.60
CA SER A 82 -14.38 4.48 15.55
C SER A 82 -13.23 5.35 14.98
N PRO A 83 -13.12 6.63 15.37
CA PRO A 83 -12.00 7.48 14.96
C PRO A 83 -10.63 6.89 15.35
N SER A 84 -10.58 6.14 16.46
CA SER A 84 -9.35 5.46 16.89
C SER A 84 -8.97 4.33 15.92
N ASP A 85 -9.95 3.58 15.40
CA ASP A 85 -9.68 2.49 14.46
C ASP A 85 -9.22 3.04 13.10
N LEU A 86 -9.84 4.12 12.62
CA LEU A 86 -9.37 4.84 11.42
C LEU A 86 -7.98 5.44 11.63
N GLY A 87 -7.68 5.93 12.84
CA GLY A 87 -6.32 6.33 13.24
C GLY A 87 -5.31 5.20 13.06
N ARG A 88 -5.63 4.02 13.60
CA ARG A 88 -4.77 2.84 13.52
C ARG A 88 -4.55 2.37 12.08
N LEU A 89 -5.58 2.40 11.23
CA LEU A 89 -5.46 2.04 9.82
C LEU A 89 -4.47 2.92 9.04
N ARG A 90 -4.24 4.17 9.45
CA ARG A 90 -3.27 5.06 8.78
C ARG A 90 -1.82 4.68 9.01
N GLU A 91 -1.56 3.87 10.03
CA GLU A 91 -0.23 3.52 10.52
C GLU A 91 0.01 2.01 10.50
N VAL A 92 -0.83 1.24 9.79
CA VAL A 92 -0.63 -0.20 9.69
C VAL A 92 0.59 -0.54 8.85
N GLU A 93 1.22 -1.65 9.20
CA GLU A 93 2.27 -2.27 8.41
C GLU A 93 1.86 -3.72 8.13
N VAL A 94 2.05 -4.20 6.90
CA VAL A 94 1.76 -5.59 6.54
C VAL A 94 3.08 -6.35 6.44
N GLU A 95 3.25 -7.41 7.23
CA GLU A 95 4.45 -8.23 7.16
C GLU A 95 4.67 -8.78 5.75
N PRO A 96 5.91 -8.79 5.22
CA PRO A 96 6.20 -9.33 3.90
C PRO A 96 5.74 -10.78 3.75
N VAL A 97 5.10 -11.08 2.62
CA VAL A 97 4.66 -12.45 2.29
C VAL A 97 5.17 -12.85 0.92
N SER A 98 5.66 -14.08 0.80
CA SER A 98 6.06 -14.64 -0.49
C SER A 98 4.87 -15.31 -1.18
N ALA A 99 4.50 -14.81 -2.36
CA ALA A 99 3.49 -15.44 -3.22
C ALA A 99 4.15 -16.18 -4.37
N SER A 100 3.87 -17.48 -4.51
CA SER A 100 4.37 -18.31 -5.61
C SER A 100 3.38 -18.45 -6.78
N GLY A 101 2.14 -17.97 -6.62
CA GLY A 101 1.06 -18.09 -7.59
C GLY A 101 0.39 -16.77 -7.95
N SER A 102 -0.81 -16.88 -8.53
CA SER A 102 -1.66 -15.73 -8.89
C SER A 102 -2.67 -15.37 -7.82
N THR A 103 -2.69 -16.08 -6.68
CA THR A 103 -3.59 -15.80 -5.55
C THR A 103 -2.83 -15.96 -4.25
N ILE A 104 -3.21 -15.20 -3.22
CA ILE A 104 -2.71 -15.35 -1.86
C ILE A 104 -3.77 -14.90 -0.86
N ALA A 105 -3.81 -15.53 0.31
CA ALA A 105 -4.59 -15.08 1.44
C ALA A 105 -3.64 -14.53 2.52
N ILE A 106 -3.85 -13.30 2.95
CA ILE A 106 -3.12 -12.67 4.06
C ILE A 106 -4.05 -12.64 5.27
N THR A 107 -3.64 -13.28 6.36
CA THR A 107 -4.39 -13.22 7.62
C THR A 107 -4.16 -11.88 8.30
N GLY A 108 -5.20 -11.34 8.92
CA GLY A 108 -5.16 -10.09 9.67
C GLY A 108 -4.11 -10.05 10.78
N SER A 109 -3.71 -11.22 11.30
CA SER A 109 -2.62 -11.34 12.26
C SER A 109 -1.27 -10.86 11.75
N ARG A 110 -1.09 -10.71 10.42
CA ARG A 110 0.11 -10.15 9.78
C ARG A 110 0.04 -8.64 9.55
N VAL A 111 -1.08 -8.01 9.89
CA VAL A 111 -1.27 -6.56 9.77
C VAL A 111 -0.99 -5.93 11.13
N ALA A 112 0.25 -5.49 11.33
CA ALA A 112 0.67 -4.80 12.53
C ALA A 112 -0.13 -3.50 12.70
N GLY A 113 -0.55 -3.21 13.94
CA GLY A 113 -1.34 -2.01 14.24
C GLY A 113 -2.83 -2.10 13.91
N ALA A 114 -3.30 -3.13 13.19
CA ALA A 114 -4.69 -3.24 12.73
C ALA A 114 -5.75 -3.22 13.86
N PRO A 115 -6.92 -2.57 13.66
CA PRO A 115 -8.08 -2.73 14.54
C PRO A 115 -8.52 -4.18 14.69
N ALA A 116 -9.20 -4.51 15.79
CA ALA A 116 -9.58 -5.89 16.13
C ALA A 116 -10.40 -6.59 15.02
N ALA A 117 -11.24 -5.84 14.29
CA ALA A 117 -12.00 -6.36 13.15
C ALA A 117 -11.08 -6.83 12.01
N TYR A 118 -10.03 -6.07 11.72
CA TYR A 118 -9.05 -6.39 10.67
C TYR A 118 -8.09 -7.50 11.12
N ALA A 119 -7.68 -7.51 12.39
CA ALA A 119 -6.76 -8.52 12.93
C ALA A 119 -7.30 -9.97 12.86
N GLN A 120 -8.63 -10.14 12.83
CA GLN A 120 -9.30 -11.44 12.73
C GLN A 120 -9.76 -11.78 11.30
N SER A 121 -9.56 -10.87 10.35
CA SER A 121 -10.00 -11.04 8.97
C SER A 121 -9.00 -11.85 8.14
N VAL A 122 -9.44 -12.30 6.96
CA VAL A 122 -8.58 -12.86 5.91
C VAL A 122 -8.79 -11.98 4.68
N PHE A 123 -7.69 -11.53 4.10
CA PHE A 123 -7.67 -10.73 2.88
C PHE A 123 -7.23 -11.62 1.73
N ASP A 124 -8.13 -11.87 0.80
CA ASP A 124 -7.80 -12.56 -0.44
C ASP A 124 -7.26 -11.56 -1.46
N LEU A 125 -6.16 -11.90 -2.10
CA LEU A 125 -5.56 -11.11 -3.17
C LEU A 125 -5.36 -11.96 -4.41
N VAL A 126 -5.50 -11.32 -5.57
CA VAL A 126 -5.25 -11.91 -6.88
C VAL A 126 -4.25 -11.06 -7.68
N ARG A 127 -3.44 -11.73 -8.48
CA ARG A 127 -2.48 -11.10 -9.37
C ARG A 127 -3.05 -10.97 -10.78
N LEU A 128 -3.18 -9.73 -11.26
CA LEU A 128 -3.64 -9.40 -12.61
C LEU A 128 -2.61 -8.49 -13.28
N ASN A 129 -2.14 -8.86 -14.47
CA ASN A 129 -1.17 -8.07 -15.24
C ASN A 129 0.09 -7.65 -14.46
N GLY A 130 0.58 -8.54 -13.58
CA GLY A 130 1.78 -8.31 -12.76
C GLY A 130 1.53 -7.63 -11.42
N LYS A 131 0.37 -6.99 -11.23
CA LYS A 131 -0.03 -6.28 -10.02
C LYS A 131 -0.97 -7.10 -9.14
N TRP A 132 -0.93 -6.87 -7.83
CA TRP A 132 -1.85 -7.49 -6.88
C TRP A 132 -3.06 -6.60 -6.60
N TYR A 133 -4.21 -7.22 -6.39
CA TYR A 133 -5.47 -6.57 -6.07
C TYR A 133 -6.13 -7.32 -4.93
N VAL A 134 -6.79 -6.60 -4.03
CA VAL A 134 -7.61 -7.18 -2.96
C VAL A 134 -8.97 -7.56 -3.53
N VAL A 135 -9.41 -8.79 -3.25
CA VAL A 135 -10.71 -9.28 -3.68
C VAL A 135 -11.80 -8.60 -2.84
N GLY A 136 -12.61 -7.77 -3.51
CA GLY A 136 -13.80 -7.17 -2.95
C GLY A 136 -15.00 -8.11 -3.06
N THR A 137 -15.85 -8.10 -2.04
CA THR A 137 -17.13 -8.82 -1.99
C THR A 137 -18.32 -7.87 -2.09
#